data_AF-Q9RLR8-F1
#
_entry.id   AF-Q9RLR8-F1
#
_cell.length_a   1.000
_cell.length_b   1.000
_cell.length_c   1.000
_cell.angle_alpha   90.00
_cell.angle_beta   90.00
_cell.angle_gamma   90.00
#
_symmetry.space_group_name_H-M   'P 1'
#
loop_
_entity.id
_entity.type
_entity.pdbx_description
1 polymer ?
#
loop_
_entity_poly.entity_id
_entity_poly.type
_entity_poly.pdbx_seq_one_letter_code
_entity_poly.pdbx_strand_id
1 'polypeptide(L)'
;MNTLIKGLMLVLMAATLSACLHENPLKTQPAKISVTFLINASANAEKRLHFAIHKDAYGFAYLECMEGKTSHEIRCDELYQGMIAFAKEGHYSGFQKITLDDLTDHGLFETLADTYAETAATIWPHFVSRT
;
A
#
# COMPACT_ATOMS: atom_id res chain seq x y z
N MET A 1 47.45 -22.44 0.18
CA MET A 1 46.79 -21.28 -0.47
C MET A 1 45.45 -21.63 -1.15
N ASN A 2 45.28 -22.82 -1.74
CA ASN A 2 44.07 -23.16 -2.51
C ASN A 2 42.78 -23.44 -1.70
N THR A 3 42.89 -23.83 -0.42
CA THR A 3 41.75 -24.18 0.43
C THR A 3 41.07 -22.97 1.07
N LEU A 4 41.84 -21.93 1.43
CA LEU A 4 41.33 -20.68 2.01
C LEU A 4 40.52 -19.88 0.99
N ILE A 5 40.95 -19.84 -0.27
CA ILE A 5 40.26 -19.12 -1.36
C ILE A 5 38.92 -19.79 -1.70
N LYS A 6 38.85 -21.14 -1.65
CA LYS A 6 37.61 -21.89 -1.87
C LYS A 6 36.59 -21.67 -0.75
N GLY A 7 37.04 -21.58 0.50
CA GLY A 7 36.16 -21.28 1.65
C GLY A 7 35.59 -19.85 1.58
N LEU A 8 36.40 -18.87 1.16
CA LEU A 8 35.98 -17.48 1.05
C LEU A 8 34.90 -17.27 -0.04
N MET A 9 35.01 -17.99 -1.16
CA MET A 9 34.02 -17.94 -2.25
C MET A 9 32.64 -18.50 -1.85
N LEU A 10 32.60 -19.54 -1.02
CA LEU A 10 31.35 -20.15 -0.53
C LEU A 10 30.60 -19.23 0.44
N VAL A 11 31.32 -18.47 1.27
CA VAL A 11 30.72 -17.48 2.18
C VAL A 11 30.20 -16.25 1.42
N LEU A 12 30.90 -15.82 0.36
CA LEU A 12 30.45 -14.69 -0.46
C LEU A 12 29.14 -15.00 -1.22
N MET A 13 28.95 -16.23 -1.71
CA MET A 13 27.71 -16.63 -2.41
C MET A 13 26.50 -16.78 -1.46
N ALA A 14 26.73 -17.15 -0.20
CA ALA A 14 25.67 -17.21 0.81
C ALA A 14 25.25 -15.81 1.31
N ALA A 15 26.19 -14.85 1.34
CA ALA A 15 25.94 -13.49 1.82
C ALA A 15 25.17 -12.61 0.82
N THR A 16 25.07 -13.00 -0.46
CA THR A 16 24.31 -12.23 -1.48
C THR A 16 22.84 -12.62 -1.60
N LEU A 17 22.38 -13.64 -0.87
CA LEU A 17 20.99 -14.13 -0.95
C LEU A 17 20.06 -13.54 0.11
N SER A 18 20.55 -12.66 1.00
CA SER A 18 19.66 -11.81 1.79
C SER A 18 19.19 -10.60 0.96
N ALA A 19 18.66 -10.85 -0.24
CA ALA A 19 17.65 -9.94 -0.76
C ALA A 19 16.50 -10.06 0.24
N CYS A 20 16.33 -9.04 1.08
CA CYS A 20 15.16 -8.92 1.95
C CYS A 20 13.93 -9.19 1.08
N LEU A 21 13.29 -10.35 1.24
CA LEU A 21 12.11 -10.71 0.50
C LEU A 21 11.03 -9.70 0.90
N HIS A 22 10.86 -8.64 0.10
CA HIS A 22 9.75 -7.73 0.26
C HIS A 22 8.51 -8.47 -0.22
N GLU A 23 7.71 -8.95 0.73
CA GLU A 23 6.41 -9.50 0.42
C GLU A 23 5.38 -8.38 0.44
N ASN A 24 4.57 -8.29 -0.61
CA ASN A 24 3.50 -7.31 -0.70
C ASN A 24 2.51 -7.57 0.46
N PRO A 25 2.35 -6.62 1.41
CA PRO A 25 1.51 -6.82 2.58
C PRO A 25 0.03 -6.98 2.23
N LEU A 26 -0.40 -6.50 1.06
CA LEU A 26 -1.76 -6.70 0.56
C LEU A 26 -2.02 -8.16 0.15
N LYS A 27 -0.97 -8.94 -0.17
CA LYS A 27 -1.04 -10.39 -0.46
C LYS A 27 -0.96 -11.26 0.80
N THR A 28 -0.24 -10.81 1.82
CA THR A 28 0.03 -11.60 3.02
C THR A 28 -1.00 -11.40 4.12
N GLN A 29 -1.72 -10.28 4.12
CA GLN A 29 -2.82 -10.01 5.04
C GLN A 29 -4.15 -10.55 4.50
N PRO A 30 -5.13 -10.87 5.37
CA PRO A 30 -6.47 -11.23 4.93
C PRO A 30 -7.11 -10.12 4.07
N ALA A 31 -7.84 -10.48 3.01
CA ALA A 31 -8.40 -9.53 2.04
C ALA A 31 -9.19 -8.39 2.70
N LYS A 32 -10.04 -8.69 3.70
CA LYS A 32 -10.80 -7.69 4.46
C LYS A 32 -9.89 -6.67 5.15
N ILE A 33 -8.77 -7.12 5.70
CA ILE A 33 -7.77 -6.27 6.38
C ILE A 33 -7.02 -5.41 5.36
N SER A 34 -6.56 -6.00 4.26
CA SER A 34 -5.90 -5.29 3.16
C SER A 34 -6.79 -4.17 2.60
N VAL A 35 -8.05 -4.48 2.30
CA VAL A 35 -9.03 -3.51 1.79
C VAL A 35 -9.35 -2.43 2.83
N THR A 36 -9.54 -2.80 4.10
CA THR A 36 -9.78 -1.83 5.17
C THR A 36 -8.61 -0.85 5.28
N PHE A 37 -7.38 -1.35 5.19
CA PHE A 37 -6.19 -0.51 5.15
C PHE A 37 -6.22 0.44 3.93
N LEU A 38 -6.48 -0.07 2.72
CA LEU A 38 -6.50 0.73 1.49
C LEU A 38 -7.50 1.90 1.58
N ILE A 39 -8.73 1.63 2.02
CA ILE A 39 -9.79 2.66 2.14
C ILE A 39 -9.39 3.73 3.17
N ASN A 40 -8.88 3.32 4.34
CA ASN A 40 -8.49 4.26 5.39
C ASN A 40 -7.24 5.05 5.04
N ALA A 41 -6.26 4.42 4.41
CA ALA A 41 -5.06 5.08 3.92
C ALA A 41 -5.42 6.12 2.84
N SER A 42 -6.28 5.77 1.88
CA SER A 42 -6.79 6.69 0.87
C SER A 42 -7.49 7.88 1.54
N ALA A 43 -8.44 7.63 2.44
CA ALA A 43 -9.21 8.69 3.08
C ALA A 43 -8.34 9.65 3.91
N ASN A 44 -7.33 9.14 4.63
CA ASN A 44 -6.40 9.97 5.39
C ASN A 44 -5.45 10.75 4.46
N ALA A 45 -4.99 10.15 3.35
CA ALA A 45 -4.18 10.83 2.36
C ALA A 45 -4.96 11.97 1.68
N GLU A 46 -6.17 11.70 1.19
CA GLU A 46 -7.09 12.68 0.59
C GLU A 46 -7.34 13.86 1.55
N LYS A 47 -7.70 13.58 2.81
CA LYS A 47 -7.92 14.61 3.84
C LYS A 47 -6.70 15.50 4.08
N ARG A 48 -5.49 14.93 4.09
CA ARG A 48 -4.22 15.66 4.32
C ARG A 48 -3.76 16.45 3.10
N LEU A 49 -4.06 15.95 1.91
CA LEU A 49 -3.77 16.59 0.64
C LEU A 49 -4.83 17.62 0.23
N HIS A 50 -5.91 17.73 1.01
CA HIS A 50 -7.02 18.66 0.83
C HIS A 50 -7.69 18.53 -0.55
N PHE A 51 -7.86 17.29 -1.02
CA PHE A 51 -8.72 17.00 -2.17
C PHE A 51 -9.70 15.90 -1.82
N ALA A 52 -10.91 16.00 -2.35
CA ALA A 52 -11.94 14.99 -2.25
C ALA A 52 -12.57 14.85 -3.64
N ILE A 53 -12.64 13.63 -4.15
CA ILE A 53 -13.21 13.36 -5.48
C ILE A 53 -14.74 13.31 -5.42
N HIS A 54 -15.29 13.04 -4.24
CA HIS A 54 -16.72 13.13 -3.96
C HIS A 54 -17.00 14.19 -2.91
N LYS A 55 -18.06 14.96 -3.12
CA LYS A 55 -18.51 15.95 -2.16
C LYS A 55 -18.79 15.29 -0.81
N ASP A 56 -18.15 15.79 0.24
CA ASP A 56 -18.29 15.33 1.62
C ASP A 56 -17.90 13.84 1.86
N ALA A 57 -17.15 13.21 0.94
CA ALA A 57 -16.71 11.83 1.07
C ALA A 57 -15.21 11.67 0.76
N TYR A 58 -14.54 10.83 1.54
CA TYR A 58 -13.11 10.49 1.42
C TYR A 58 -12.96 8.97 1.36
N GLY A 59 -11.89 8.46 0.74
CA GLY A 59 -11.57 7.03 0.67
C GLY A 59 -11.83 6.38 -0.69
N PHE A 60 -12.21 7.18 -1.69
CA PHE A 60 -12.53 6.71 -3.04
C PHE A 60 -11.40 6.96 -4.03
N ALA A 61 -10.45 7.83 -3.70
CA ALA A 61 -9.39 8.19 -4.64
C ALA A 61 -8.52 7.01 -5.05
N TYR A 62 -8.26 6.07 -4.14
CA TYR A 62 -7.49 4.89 -4.49
C TYR A 62 -8.20 4.03 -5.53
N LEU A 63 -9.51 3.79 -5.36
CA LEU A 63 -10.32 3.06 -6.34
C LEU A 63 -10.29 3.75 -7.70
N GLU A 64 -10.54 5.06 -7.72
CA GLU A 64 -10.53 5.88 -8.93
C GLU A 64 -9.19 5.81 -9.67
N CYS A 65 -8.08 5.83 -8.94
CA CYS A 65 -6.75 5.65 -9.50
C CYS A 65 -6.53 4.23 -10.07
N MET A 66 -6.99 3.19 -9.37
CA MET A 66 -6.87 1.80 -9.85
C MET A 66 -7.77 1.51 -11.07
N GLU A 67 -8.89 2.23 -11.22
CA GLU A 67 -9.75 2.20 -12.40
C GLU A 67 -9.19 3.01 -13.58
N GLY A 68 -8.04 3.67 -13.42
CA GLY A 68 -7.41 4.48 -14.46
C GLY A 68 -8.14 5.79 -14.75
N LYS A 69 -8.93 6.31 -13.81
CA LYS A 69 -9.60 7.61 -13.96
C LYS A 69 -8.55 8.72 -13.84
N THR A 70 -8.48 9.60 -14.83
CA THR A 70 -7.40 10.61 -14.99
C THR A 70 -7.89 12.05 -14.94
N SER A 71 -9.00 12.33 -14.24
CA SER A 71 -9.42 13.71 -14.00
C SER A 71 -8.29 14.48 -13.31
N HIS A 72 -8.08 15.75 -13.68
CA HIS A 72 -7.09 16.63 -13.04
C HIS A 72 -7.33 16.79 -11.53
N GLU A 73 -8.54 16.46 -11.06
CA GLU A 73 -8.90 16.44 -9.64
C GLU A 73 -8.33 15.20 -8.90
N ILE A 74 -7.92 14.17 -9.63
CA ILE A 74 -7.41 12.90 -9.11
C ILE A 74 -5.87 12.93 -9.18
N ARG A 75 -5.27 13.22 -8.02
CA ARG A 75 -3.82 13.35 -7.84
C ARG A 75 -3.20 12.02 -7.39
N CYS A 76 -3.21 11.02 -8.27
CA CYS A 76 -2.85 9.63 -7.91
C CYS A 76 -1.44 9.49 -7.35
N ASP A 77 -0.44 10.15 -7.95
CA ASP A 77 0.93 10.07 -7.47
C ASP A 77 1.05 10.61 -6.03
N GLU A 78 0.46 11.77 -5.75
CA GLU A 78 0.46 12.33 -4.40
C GLU A 78 -0.38 11.49 -3.43
N LEU A 79 -1.48 10.91 -3.90
CA LEU A 79 -2.29 9.99 -3.11
C LEU A 79 -1.47 8.79 -2.64
N TYR A 80 -0.80 8.08 -3.56
CA TYR A 80 -0.01 6.90 -3.21
C TYR A 80 1.12 7.25 -2.23
N GLN A 81 1.80 8.38 -2.43
CA GLN A 81 2.80 8.86 -1.46
C GLN A 81 2.19 9.18 -0.09
N GLY A 82 1.00 9.78 -0.07
CA GLY A 82 0.24 10.03 1.16
C GLY A 82 -0.15 8.74 1.90
N MET A 83 -0.57 7.71 1.16
CA MET A 83 -0.89 6.39 1.71
C MET A 83 0.33 5.70 2.30
N ILE A 84 1.48 5.75 1.62
CA ILE A 84 2.75 5.23 2.14
C ILE A 84 3.16 5.99 3.41
N ALA A 85 3.03 7.31 3.43
CA ALA A 85 3.32 8.12 4.62
C ALA A 85 2.42 7.74 5.79
N PHE A 86 1.11 7.57 5.55
CA PHE A 86 0.16 7.10 6.55
C PHE A 86 0.50 5.69 7.07
N ALA A 87 0.86 4.77 6.19
CA ALA A 87 1.23 3.40 6.58
C ALA A 87 2.44 3.39 7.54
N LYS A 88 3.41 4.27 7.31
CA LYS A 88 4.61 4.42 8.16
C LYS A 88 4.32 4.93 9.58
N GLU A 89 3.16 5.56 9.81
CA GLU A 89 2.73 5.99 11.15
C GLU A 89 2.35 4.81 12.05
N GLY A 90 2.17 3.61 11.47
CA GLY A 90 2.02 2.37 12.25
C GLY A 90 0.63 2.15 12.83
N HIS A 91 -0.39 2.89 12.38
CA HIS A 91 -1.79 2.68 12.76
C HIS A 91 -2.36 1.34 12.28
N TYR A 92 -1.77 0.77 11.22
CA TYR A 92 -2.12 -0.53 10.65
C TYR A 92 -0.90 -1.45 10.68
N SER A 93 -0.88 -2.41 11.60
CA SER A 93 0.22 -3.36 11.73
C SER A 93 0.36 -4.22 10.47
N GLY A 94 1.61 -4.41 10.03
CA GLY A 94 1.92 -5.22 8.84
C GLY A 94 2.01 -4.42 7.54
N PHE A 95 1.60 -3.14 7.53
CA PHE A 95 1.63 -2.31 6.32
C PHE A 95 2.76 -1.26 6.32
N GLN A 96 3.56 -1.14 7.38
CA GLN A 96 4.56 -0.07 7.52
C GLN A 96 5.64 -0.07 6.42
N LYS A 97 5.83 -1.21 5.76
CA LYS A 97 6.79 -1.39 4.67
C LYS A 97 6.14 -1.39 3.28
N ILE A 98 4.85 -1.08 3.18
CA ILE A 98 4.17 -1.02 1.89
C ILE A 98 4.88 -0.03 0.96
N THR A 99 5.01 -0.42 -0.30
CA THR A 99 5.71 0.34 -1.35
C THR A 99 4.73 0.89 -2.37
N LEU A 100 5.22 1.73 -3.28
CA LEU A 100 4.44 2.19 -4.41
C LEU A 100 4.01 1.01 -5.30
N ASP A 101 4.96 0.13 -5.64
CA ASP A 101 4.70 -1.06 -6.45
C ASP A 101 3.59 -1.95 -5.85
N ASP A 102 3.53 -2.05 -4.52
CA ASP A 102 2.45 -2.79 -3.85
C ASP A 102 1.08 -2.13 -4.05
N LEU A 103 1.02 -0.79 -3.93
CA LEU A 103 -0.19 0.01 -4.07
C LEU A 103 -0.66 0.15 -5.53
N THR A 104 0.22 -0.09 -6.51
CA THR A 104 -0.11 0.02 -7.94
C THR A 104 -0.15 -1.34 -8.64
N ASP A 105 -0.12 -2.45 -7.91
CA ASP A 105 -0.31 -3.80 -8.47
C ASP A 105 -1.78 -3.99 -8.88
N HIS A 106 -2.11 -3.63 -10.12
CA HIS A 106 -3.46 -3.77 -10.68
C HIS A 106 -3.97 -5.22 -10.64
N GLY A 107 -3.10 -6.19 -10.93
CA GLY A 107 -3.48 -7.60 -10.91
C GLY A 107 -3.88 -8.05 -9.51
N LEU A 108 -3.17 -7.60 -8.48
CA LEU A 108 -3.57 -7.84 -7.10
C LEU A 108 -4.88 -7.12 -6.76
N PHE A 109 -5.03 -5.87 -7.17
CA PHE A 109 -6.25 -5.12 -6.88
C PHE A 109 -7.50 -5.77 -7.47
N GLU A 110 -7.42 -6.31 -8.69
CA GLU A 110 -8.51 -7.07 -9.30
C GLU A 110 -8.95 -8.26 -8.43
N THR A 111 -8.02 -8.95 -7.77
CA THR A 111 -8.37 -10.05 -6.83
C THR A 111 -9.03 -9.57 -5.54
N LEU A 112 -8.92 -8.27 -5.22
CA LEU A 112 -9.49 -7.65 -4.03
C LEU A 112 -10.80 -6.89 -4.34
N ALA A 113 -11.18 -6.75 -5.61
CA ALA A 113 -12.24 -5.83 -6.06
C ALA A 113 -13.60 -6.09 -5.38
N ASP A 114 -14.04 -7.35 -5.30
CA ASP A 114 -15.31 -7.69 -4.64
C ASP A 114 -15.29 -7.32 -3.14
N THR A 115 -14.20 -7.67 -2.45
CA THR A 115 -14.02 -7.31 -1.03
C THR A 115 -13.93 -5.80 -0.85
N TYR A 116 -13.35 -5.09 -1.83
CA TYR A 116 -13.28 -3.63 -1.85
C TYR A 116 -14.68 -3.03 -1.90
N ALA A 117 -15.51 -3.44 -2.86
CA ALA A 117 -16.87 -2.94 -3.01
C ALA A 117 -17.73 -3.21 -1.76
N GLU A 118 -17.69 -4.44 -1.22
CA GLU A 118 -18.42 -4.80 0.01
C GLU A 118 -17.98 -3.97 1.22
N THR A 119 -16.67 -3.74 1.36
CA THR A 119 -16.13 -3.01 2.50
C THR A 119 -16.39 -1.51 2.35
N ALA A 120 -16.22 -0.94 1.15
CA ALA A 120 -16.53 0.47 0.87
C ALA A 120 -18.01 0.79 1.14
N ALA A 121 -18.92 -0.15 0.86
CA ALA A 121 -20.35 0.02 1.15
C ALA A 121 -20.69 0.02 2.65
N THR A 122 -19.80 -0.49 3.51
CA THR A 122 -20.09 -0.73 4.94
C THR A 122 -19.19 0.04 5.90
N ILE A 123 -18.07 0.60 5.42
CA ILE A 123 -17.09 1.28 6.27
C ILE A 123 -17.30 2.80 6.28
N TRP A 124 -17.14 3.38 7.46
CA TRP A 124 -16.87 4.81 7.62
C TRP A 124 -15.37 5.00 7.83
N PRO A 125 -14.66 5.76 6.99
CA PRO A 125 -13.22 5.94 7.14
C PRO A 125 -12.85 6.51 8.52
N HIS A 126 -11.88 5.89 9.17
CA HIS A 126 -11.33 6.32 10.44
C HIS A 126 -10.24 7.36 10.20
N PHE A 127 -10.56 8.62 10.48
CA PHE A 127 -9.60 9.72 10.33
C PHE A 127 -8.71 9.85 11.55
N VAL A 128 -7.40 9.76 11.34
CA VAL A 128 -6.41 9.96 12.39
C VAL A 128 -5.94 11.41 12.37
N SER A 129 -6.08 12.11 13.50
CA SER A 129 -5.52 13.44 13.70
C SER A 129 -3.98 13.33 13.78
N ARG A 130 -3.25 14.21 13.09
CA ARG A 130 -1.79 14.32 13.31
C ARG A 130 -1.54 14.67 14.78
N THR A 131 -0.76 13.84 15.47
CA THR A 131 -0.09 14.20 16.74
C THR A 131 1.13 15.07 16.46
#